data_AF-A0A1M5ITV1-F1
#
_entry.id   AF-A0A1M5ITV1-F1
#
_cell.length_a   1.000
_cell.length_b   1.000
_cell.length_c   1.000
_cell.angle_alpha   90.00
_cell.angle_beta   90.00
_cell.angle_gamma   90.00
#
_symmetry.space_group_name_H-M   'P 1'
#
loop_
_entity.id
_entity.type
_entity.pdbx_description
1 polymer ?
#
loop_
_entity_poly.entity_id
_entity_poly.type
_entity_poly.pdbx_seq_one_letter_code
_entity_poly.pdbx_strand_id
1 'polypeptide(L)'
;MPALCSDSRNIASFEMNPNTGLRFGGAVRVFIGGCPVLVLRDLDRDAPCAPALVTTLLPQKNPQMLLRICVTSAESWLMADREAYAEFCGYRLAHIPQNPETVPNLKQLIQTLGENGTAAQLRRHFDKFKPSRVPMWGMLGDWHTQFAGTRWDPVRAADSGRAPSLGRALERLRELASQSVSPGGTNGNDKVTC
;
A
#
# COMPACT_ATOMS: atom_id res chain seq x y z
N MET A 1 5.70 31.70 3.49
CA MET A 1 5.95 30.50 2.68
C MET A 1 6.03 29.31 3.63
N PRO A 2 5.18 28.27 3.52
CA PRO A 2 5.32 27.11 4.37
C PRO A 2 6.55 26.32 3.89
N ALA A 3 7.40 25.93 4.84
CA ALA A 3 8.63 25.20 4.57
C ALA A 3 8.31 23.87 3.89
N LEU A 4 8.67 23.76 2.60
CA LEU A 4 8.88 22.48 1.95
C LEU A 4 9.96 21.76 2.76
N CYS A 5 9.63 20.57 3.25
CA CYS A 5 10.55 19.73 4.02
C CYS A 5 11.69 19.26 3.10
N SER A 6 12.69 20.13 2.90
CA SER A 6 13.92 19.85 2.19
C SER A 6 15.03 19.57 3.21
N ASP A 7 15.14 18.32 3.66
CA ASP A 7 16.48 17.83 4.04
C ASP A 7 16.59 16.34 3.71
N SER A 8 17.16 16.10 2.54
CA SER A 8 17.36 14.80 1.90
C SER A 8 18.59 14.09 2.45
N ARG A 9 18.68 13.89 3.77
CA ARG A 9 19.83 13.19 4.39
C ARG A 9 19.40 12.36 5.59
N ASN A 10 18.76 11.22 5.30
CA ASN A 10 18.85 9.96 6.05
C ASN A 10 17.89 8.95 5.39
N ILE A 11 18.31 8.44 4.24
CA ILE A 11 17.64 7.33 3.55
C ILE A 11 17.99 6.07 4.35
N ALA A 12 17.01 5.48 5.02
CA ALA A 12 17.18 4.15 5.61
C ALA A 12 17.60 3.19 4.50
N SER A 13 18.77 2.56 4.67
CA SER A 13 19.27 1.54 3.76
C SER A 13 18.30 0.36 3.77
N PHE A 14 17.63 0.16 2.64
CA PHE A 14 16.88 -1.04 2.31
C PHE A 14 17.85 -2.15 1.96
N GLU A 15 17.89 -3.23 2.75
CA GLU A 15 18.59 -4.43 2.34
C GLU A 15 17.57 -5.44 1.80
N MET A 16 17.49 -5.53 0.47
CA MET A 16 16.74 -6.59 -0.21
C MET A 16 17.48 -7.91 -0.02
N ASN A 17 16.91 -8.84 0.76
CA ASN A 17 17.39 -10.22 0.77
C ASN A 17 16.75 -11.00 -0.39
N PRO A 18 17.52 -11.50 -1.37
CA PRO A 18 16.98 -12.12 -2.58
C PRO A 18 16.36 -13.52 -2.36
N ASN A 19 16.44 -14.12 -1.17
CA ASN A 19 16.09 -15.53 -0.96
C ASN A 19 14.94 -15.81 0.03
N THR A 20 14.37 -14.83 0.73
CA THR A 20 13.45 -15.14 1.87
C THR A 20 12.17 -14.30 1.98
N GLY A 21 11.91 -13.37 1.07
CA GLY A 21 10.75 -12.47 1.20
C GLY A 21 10.91 -11.52 2.41
N LEU A 22 10.08 -10.47 2.45
CA LEU A 22 10.15 -9.44 3.48
C LEU A 22 9.92 -10.05 4.88
N ARG A 23 10.99 -10.26 5.66
CA ARG A 23 10.89 -10.49 7.10
C ARG A 23 11.05 -9.16 7.82
N PHE A 24 9.95 -8.61 8.33
CA PHE A 24 10.03 -7.56 9.35
C PHE A 24 10.27 -8.20 10.73
N GLY A 25 11.49 -8.69 10.95
CA GLY A 25 12.01 -8.98 12.28
C GLY A 25 12.83 -7.80 12.76
N GLY A 26 12.23 -6.91 13.57
CA GLY A 26 12.91 -5.75 14.13
C GLY A 26 12.07 -4.48 14.00
N ALA A 27 11.90 -3.76 15.11
CA ALA A 27 11.05 -2.58 15.22
C ALA A 27 11.38 -1.53 14.16
N VAL A 28 10.38 -1.16 13.34
CA VAL A 28 10.49 -0.06 12.39
C VAL A 28 10.28 1.25 13.16
N ARG A 29 11.37 1.96 13.48
CA ARG A 29 11.33 3.32 14.03
C ARG A 29 11.66 4.31 12.93
N VAL A 30 10.64 4.93 12.35
CA VAL A 30 10.82 6.05 11.40
C VAL A 30 10.62 7.35 12.16
N PHE A 31 11.64 8.19 12.20
CA PHE A 31 11.56 9.58 12.65
C PHE A 31 11.84 10.48 11.45
N ILE A 32 10.83 11.18 10.95
CA ILE A 32 11.00 12.28 10.00
C ILE A 32 10.53 13.54 10.71
N GLY A 33 11.39 14.57 10.75
CA GLY A 33 11.17 15.80 11.50
C GLY A 33 9.87 16.51 11.10
N GLY A 34 8.80 16.29 11.87
CA GLY A 34 7.52 16.98 11.69
C GLY A 34 6.55 16.35 10.68
N CYS A 35 7.01 15.50 9.76
CA CYS A 35 6.16 14.94 8.72
C CYS A 35 5.47 13.65 9.15
N PRO A 36 4.15 13.51 8.92
CA PRO A 36 3.47 12.24 9.11
C PRO A 36 4.04 11.14 8.18
N VAL A 37 4.25 9.95 8.72
CA VAL A 37 4.77 8.77 8.02
C VAL A 37 3.63 7.77 7.83
N LEU A 38 3.34 7.42 6.57
CA LEU A 38 2.46 6.31 6.23
C LEU A 38 3.29 5.03 6.08
N VAL A 39 2.92 3.97 6.80
CA VAL A 39 3.48 2.64 6.62
C VAL A 39 2.35 1.69 6.22
N LEU A 40 2.50 1.08 5.05
CA LEU A 40 1.63 0.00 4.59
C LEU A 40 2.38 -1.33 4.75
N ARG A 41 1.67 -2.34 5.25
CA ARG A 41 2.23 -3.68 5.40
C ARG A 41 1.18 -4.76 5.16
N ASP A 42 1.58 -5.86 4.54
CA ASP A 42 0.71 -7.02 4.36
C ASP A 42 0.47 -7.76 5.68
N LEU A 43 -0.75 -8.30 5.85
CA LEU A 43 -1.03 -9.26 6.93
C LEU A 43 -0.36 -10.61 6.64
N ASP A 44 -0.37 -11.03 5.37
CA ASP A 44 0.02 -12.34 4.86
C ASP A 44 -0.46 -13.47 5.80
N ARG A 45 0.47 -14.12 6.50
CA ARG A 45 0.20 -15.14 7.53
C ARG A 45 0.89 -14.81 8.85
N ASP A 46 1.33 -13.56 9.03
CA ASP A 46 2.13 -13.13 10.18
C ASP A 46 1.30 -13.02 11.48
N ALA A 47 -0.03 -12.92 11.36
CA ALA A 47 -0.96 -12.86 12.48
C ALA A 47 -2.37 -13.32 12.06
N PRO A 48 -3.24 -13.71 13.03
CA PRO A 48 -4.63 -14.08 12.73
C PRO A 48 -5.49 -12.90 12.22
N CYS A 49 -5.11 -11.66 12.54
CA CYS A 49 -5.82 -10.47 12.08
C CYS A 49 -4.94 -9.21 12.13
N ALA A 50 -5.34 -8.17 11.40
CA ALA A 50 -4.64 -6.90 11.34
C ALA A 50 -4.40 -6.23 12.72
N PRO A 51 -5.39 -6.15 13.65
CA PRO A 51 -5.15 -5.59 14.98
C PRO A 51 -4.10 -6.35 15.78
N ALA A 52 -4.07 -7.68 15.70
CA ALA A 52 -3.06 -8.49 16.39
C ALA A 52 -1.66 -8.17 15.86
N LEU A 53 -1.51 -8.06 14.53
CA LEU A 53 -0.23 -7.69 13.92
C LEU A 53 0.22 -6.29 14.35
N VAL A 54 -0.68 -5.30 14.36
CA VAL A 54 -0.34 -3.94 14.80
C VAL A 54 0.18 -3.93 16.24
N THR A 55 -0.46 -4.66 17.15
CA THR A 55 -0.03 -4.74 18.56
C THR A 55 1.37 -5.34 18.69
N THR A 56 1.69 -6.35 17.89
CA THR A 56 3.03 -6.96 17.87
C THR A 56 4.09 -6.03 17.30
N LEU A 57 3.77 -5.29 16.24
CA LEU A 57 4.75 -4.48 15.51
C LEU A 57 4.99 -3.09 16.13
N LEU A 58 3.94 -2.51 16.68
CA LEU A 58 3.95 -1.13 17.16
C LEU A 58 3.30 -1.05 18.54
N PRO A 59 3.94 -1.65 19.58
CA PRO A 59 3.42 -1.61 20.94
C PRO A 59 3.34 -0.17 21.49
N GLN A 60 4.14 0.74 20.95
CA GLN A 60 4.08 2.17 21.24
C GLN A 60 3.78 2.94 19.95
N LYS A 61 2.62 3.61 19.91
CA LYS A 61 2.19 4.38 18.74
C LYS A 61 2.80 5.78 18.77
N ASN A 62 3.39 6.18 17.65
CA ASN A 62 3.79 7.58 17.43
C ASN A 62 2.62 8.32 16.76
N PRO A 63 2.16 9.48 17.28
CA PRO A 63 1.10 10.28 16.65
C PRO A 63 1.38 10.68 15.19
N GLN A 64 2.65 10.78 14.80
CA GLN A 64 3.08 11.10 13.44
C GLN A 64 3.22 9.86 12.55
N MET A 65 2.83 8.66 13.02
CA MET A 65 2.94 7.43 12.25
C MET A 65 1.56 6.79 12.05
N LEU A 66 1.21 6.53 10.80
CA LEU A 66 0.03 5.78 10.41
C LEU A 66 0.45 4.42 9.85
N LEU A 67 0.42 3.39 10.70
CA LEU A 67 0.59 2.00 10.28
C LEU A 67 -0.76 1.42 9.84
N ARG A 68 -0.85 0.95 8.60
CA ARG A 68 -2.02 0.25 8.05
C ARG A 68 -1.62 -1.12 7.54
N ILE A 69 -2.47 -2.10 7.88
CA ILE A 69 -2.30 -3.47 7.44
C ILE A 69 -3.27 -3.77 6.29
N CYS A 70 -2.73 -4.25 5.17
CA CYS A 70 -3.49 -4.72 4.01
C CYS A 70 -3.93 -6.17 4.28
N VAL A 71 -5.21 -6.48 4.15
CA VAL A 71 -5.77 -7.81 4.46
C VAL A 71 -6.19 -8.52 3.17
N THR A 72 -5.64 -9.68 2.81
CA THR A 72 -4.46 -10.34 3.39
C THR A 72 -3.15 -9.68 2.93
N SER A 73 -3.16 -8.96 1.81
CA SER A 73 -1.98 -8.30 1.24
C SER A 73 -2.37 -7.08 0.41
N ALA A 74 -1.42 -6.26 -0.03
CA ALA A 74 -1.67 -5.07 -0.84
C ALA A 74 -2.39 -5.38 -2.16
N GLU A 75 -2.17 -6.56 -2.74
CA GLU A 75 -2.86 -7.02 -3.95
C GLU A 75 -4.38 -7.10 -3.75
N SER A 76 -4.86 -7.32 -2.52
CA SER A 76 -6.29 -7.36 -2.23
C SER A 76 -6.93 -5.98 -2.41
N TRP A 77 -6.20 -4.91 -2.07
CA TRP A 77 -6.64 -3.52 -2.26
C TRP A 77 -6.68 -3.17 -3.75
N LEU A 78 -5.69 -3.62 -4.51
CA LEU A 78 -5.63 -3.43 -5.96
C LEU A 78 -6.78 -4.17 -6.67
N MET A 79 -7.01 -5.44 -6.31
CA MET A 79 -8.04 -6.28 -6.93
C MET A 79 -9.47 -5.93 -6.49
N ALA A 80 -9.65 -5.10 -5.45
CA ALA A 80 -10.97 -4.61 -5.06
C ALA A 80 -11.59 -3.68 -6.12
N ASP A 81 -10.76 -3.00 -6.89
CA ASP A 81 -11.13 -2.32 -8.14
C ASP A 81 -11.24 -3.32 -9.28
N ARG A 82 -12.20 -4.24 -9.16
CA ARG A 82 -12.28 -5.47 -9.96
C ARG A 82 -12.35 -5.19 -11.46
N GLU A 83 -13.13 -4.20 -11.84
CA GLU A 83 -13.35 -3.81 -13.23
C GLU A 83 -12.06 -3.27 -13.85
N ALA A 84 -11.39 -2.32 -13.19
CA ALA A 84 -10.12 -1.78 -13.67
C ALA A 84 -9.01 -2.83 -13.67
N TYR A 85 -8.96 -3.69 -12.66
CA TYR A 85 -7.97 -4.76 -12.58
C TYR A 85 -8.17 -5.82 -13.67
N ALA A 86 -9.43 -6.19 -13.95
CA ALA A 86 -9.79 -7.10 -15.04
C ALA A 86 -9.38 -6.53 -16.40
N GLU A 87 -9.72 -5.26 -16.67
CA GLU A 87 -9.34 -4.55 -17.90
C GLU A 87 -7.81 -4.49 -18.05
N PHE A 88 -7.12 -4.04 -17.00
CA PHE A 88 -5.66 -3.87 -17.02
C PHE A 88 -4.91 -5.19 -17.25
N CYS A 89 -5.40 -6.27 -16.63
CA CYS A 89 -4.78 -7.59 -16.80
C CYS A 89 -5.22 -8.29 -18.08
N GLY A 90 -6.32 -7.87 -18.72
CA GLY A 90 -6.93 -8.52 -19.87
C GLY A 90 -7.76 -9.76 -19.52
N TYR A 91 -8.29 -9.86 -18.30
CA TYR A 91 -9.16 -10.97 -17.88
C TYR A 91 -10.63 -10.63 -17.97
N ARG A 92 -11.46 -11.68 -18.08
CA ARG A 92 -12.90 -11.56 -17.80
C ARG A 92 -13.09 -11.21 -16.31
N LEU A 93 -14.00 -10.29 -16.03
CA LEU A 93 -14.35 -9.88 -14.66
C LEU A 93 -14.70 -11.07 -13.75
N ALA A 94 -15.28 -12.12 -14.31
CA ALA A 94 -15.63 -13.36 -13.60
C ALA A 94 -14.42 -14.09 -12.99
N HIS A 95 -13.20 -13.87 -13.50
CA HIS A 95 -11.97 -14.44 -12.93
C HIS A 95 -11.40 -13.61 -11.77
N ILE A 96 -11.88 -12.38 -11.58
CA ILE A 96 -11.47 -11.55 -10.45
C ILE A 96 -12.37 -11.88 -9.25
N PRO A 97 -11.80 -12.27 -8.09
CA PRO A 97 -12.57 -12.59 -6.90
C PRO A 97 -13.54 -11.46 -6.52
N GLN A 98 -14.73 -11.83 -6.06
CA GLN A 98 -15.68 -10.84 -5.53
C GLN A 98 -15.17 -10.21 -4.22
N ASN A 99 -14.51 -11.01 -3.38
CA ASN A 99 -13.97 -10.60 -2.09
C ASN A 99 -12.46 -10.91 -2.03
N PRO A 100 -11.59 -10.01 -2.53
CA PRO A 100 -10.15 -10.24 -2.57
C PRO A 100 -9.52 -10.44 -1.18
N GLU A 101 -10.02 -9.74 -0.15
CA GLU A 101 -9.48 -9.85 1.22
C GLU A 101 -9.71 -11.22 1.87
N THR A 102 -10.63 -12.03 1.34
CA THR A 102 -10.91 -13.38 1.85
C THR A 102 -10.13 -14.47 1.12
N VAL A 103 -9.31 -14.11 0.12
CA VAL A 103 -8.54 -15.08 -0.67
C VAL A 103 -7.25 -15.44 0.08
N PRO A 104 -7.06 -16.70 0.50
CA PRO A 104 -5.93 -17.09 1.37
C PRO A 104 -4.55 -16.97 0.75
N ASN A 105 -4.44 -16.99 -0.58
CA ASN A 105 -3.19 -16.84 -1.31
C ASN A 105 -3.39 -16.07 -2.61
N LEU A 106 -3.71 -14.78 -2.48
CA LEU A 106 -4.04 -13.93 -3.62
C LEU A 106 -2.87 -13.81 -4.61
N LYS A 107 -1.64 -13.76 -4.10
CA LYS A 107 -0.40 -13.78 -4.88
C LYS A 107 -0.31 -15.03 -5.78
N GLN A 108 -0.60 -16.21 -5.25
CA GLN A 108 -0.66 -17.46 -6.03
C GLN A 108 -1.81 -17.48 -7.04
N LEU A 109 -2.97 -16.90 -6.71
CA LEU A 109 -4.07 -16.75 -7.67
C LEU A 109 -3.63 -15.89 -8.86
N ILE A 110 -2.99 -14.75 -8.62
CA ILE A 110 -2.51 -13.87 -9.70
C ILE A 110 -1.47 -14.58 -10.57
N GLN A 111 -0.56 -15.34 -9.95
CA GLN A 111 0.39 -16.17 -10.69
C GLN A 111 -0.33 -17.20 -11.58
N THR A 112 -1.29 -17.92 -11.01
CA THR A 112 -2.07 -18.95 -11.74
C THR A 112 -2.84 -18.32 -12.91
N LEU A 113 -3.40 -17.13 -12.70
CA LEU A 113 -4.02 -16.34 -13.75
C LEU A 113 -3.01 -15.98 -14.83
N GLY A 114 -1.82 -15.48 -14.46
CA GLY A 114 -0.76 -15.09 -15.40
C GLY A 114 -0.19 -16.24 -16.22
N GLU A 115 -0.03 -17.42 -15.61
CA GLU A 115 0.51 -18.62 -16.25
C GLU A 115 -0.51 -19.31 -17.17
N ASN A 116 -1.75 -19.45 -16.72
CA ASN A 116 -2.80 -20.21 -17.42
C ASN A 116 -3.76 -19.30 -18.21
N GLY A 117 -3.58 -17.99 -18.14
CA GLY A 117 -4.48 -17.01 -18.70
C GLY A 117 -4.39 -16.92 -20.21
N THR A 118 -5.54 -16.70 -20.85
CA THR A 118 -5.62 -16.26 -22.25
C THR A 118 -5.31 -14.77 -22.42
N ALA A 119 -5.13 -14.05 -21.31
CA ALA A 119 -4.88 -12.63 -21.29
C ALA A 119 -3.44 -12.31 -21.71
N ALA A 120 -3.29 -11.85 -22.96
CA ALA A 120 -1.98 -11.62 -23.57
C ALA A 120 -1.14 -10.58 -22.82
N GLN A 121 -1.73 -9.63 -22.10
CA GLN A 121 -0.98 -8.58 -21.40
C GLN A 121 -0.23 -9.12 -20.18
N LEU A 122 -0.92 -9.73 -19.22
CA LEU A 122 -0.28 -10.28 -18.02
C LEU A 122 0.71 -11.40 -18.41
N ARG A 123 0.32 -12.30 -19.33
CA ARG A 123 1.21 -13.35 -19.83
C ARG A 123 2.48 -12.78 -20.49
N ARG A 124 2.38 -11.76 -21.35
CA ARG A 124 3.56 -11.11 -21.96
C ARG A 124 4.46 -10.45 -20.94
N HIS A 125 3.88 -9.86 -19.88
CA HIS A 125 4.67 -9.31 -18.77
C HIS A 125 5.49 -10.43 -18.13
N PHE A 126 4.86 -11.54 -17.72
CA PHE A 126 5.59 -12.68 -17.16
C PHE A 126 6.62 -13.26 -18.14
N ASP A 127 6.26 -13.45 -19.42
CA ASP A 127 7.16 -13.99 -20.44
C ASP A 127 8.40 -13.12 -20.68
N LYS A 128 8.27 -11.78 -20.65
CA LYS A 128 9.40 -10.83 -20.83
C LYS A 128 10.48 -11.02 -19.77
N PHE A 129 10.10 -11.45 -18.57
CA PHE A 129 11.00 -11.58 -17.43
C PHE A 129 11.36 -13.04 -17.08
N LYS A 130 10.77 -14.05 -17.74
CA LYS A 130 11.19 -15.46 -17.65
C LYS A 130 12.69 -15.71 -17.89
N PRO A 131 13.39 -15.01 -18.81
CA PRO A 131 14.83 -15.21 -19.00
C PRO A 131 15.70 -14.49 -17.96
N SER A 132 15.14 -13.64 -17.10
CA SER A 132 15.89 -12.88 -16.09
C SER A 132 15.88 -13.56 -14.71
N ARG A 133 17.01 -13.55 -14.00
CA ARG A 133 17.20 -14.07 -12.63
C ARG A 133 16.41 -13.31 -11.54
N VAL A 134 15.43 -12.50 -11.93
CA VAL A 134 14.59 -11.75 -10.99
C VAL A 134 13.64 -12.75 -10.34
N PRO A 135 13.49 -12.75 -9.00
CA PRO A 135 12.46 -13.56 -8.36
C PRO A 135 11.09 -13.19 -8.94
N MET A 136 10.25 -14.19 -9.25
CA MET A 136 8.93 -13.99 -9.86
C MET A 136 8.08 -12.93 -9.12
N TRP A 137 8.25 -12.82 -7.80
CA TRP A 137 7.58 -11.81 -6.96
C TRP A 137 8.01 -10.36 -7.26
N GLY A 138 9.26 -10.12 -7.65
CA GLY A 138 9.72 -8.80 -8.08
C GLY A 138 9.02 -8.31 -9.35
N MET A 139 8.71 -9.23 -10.27
CA MET A 139 7.98 -8.93 -11.51
C MET A 139 6.53 -8.53 -11.24
N LEU A 140 5.92 -9.15 -10.21
CA LEU A 140 4.56 -8.86 -9.78
C LEU A 140 4.47 -7.44 -9.19
N GLY A 141 5.48 -7.03 -8.42
CA GLY A 141 5.58 -5.67 -7.86
C GLY A 141 5.61 -4.57 -8.93
N ASP A 142 6.38 -4.74 -10.00
CA ASP A 142 6.43 -3.77 -11.11
C ASP A 142 5.08 -3.66 -11.83
N TRP A 143 4.43 -4.80 -12.08
CA TRP A 143 3.11 -4.85 -12.70
C TRP A 143 2.05 -4.12 -11.87
N HIS A 144 2.05 -4.37 -10.56
CA HIS A 144 1.14 -3.71 -9.63
C HIS A 144 1.45 -2.22 -9.46
N THR A 145 2.72 -1.84 -9.48
CA THR A 145 3.12 -0.43 -9.49
C THR A 145 2.60 0.29 -10.73
N GLN A 146 2.70 -0.34 -11.90
CA GLN A 146 2.15 0.19 -13.13
C GLN A 146 0.63 0.33 -13.04
N PHE A 147 -0.08 -0.69 -12.56
CA PHE A 147 -1.53 -0.64 -12.36
C PHE A 147 -1.92 0.51 -11.43
N ALA A 148 -1.27 0.58 -10.27
CA ALA A 148 -1.51 1.59 -9.24
C ALA A 148 -1.27 3.02 -9.76
N GLY A 149 -0.25 3.21 -10.59
CA GLY A 149 0.09 4.51 -11.16
C GLY A 149 -0.74 4.95 -12.37
N THR A 150 -1.54 4.05 -12.98
CA THR A 150 -2.20 4.35 -14.27
C THR A 150 -3.70 4.14 -14.30
N ARG A 151 -4.23 3.10 -13.63
CA ARG A 151 -5.63 2.67 -13.76
C ARG A 151 -6.37 2.54 -12.43
N TRP A 152 -5.64 2.23 -11.36
CA TRP A 152 -6.24 2.00 -10.06
C TRP A 152 -6.82 3.27 -9.47
N ASP A 153 -8.04 3.17 -8.94
CA ASP A 153 -8.64 4.22 -8.12
C ASP A 153 -8.89 3.68 -6.71
N PRO A 154 -8.13 4.14 -5.70
CA PRO A 154 -8.28 3.65 -4.33
C PRO A 154 -9.63 4.02 -3.72
N VAL A 155 -10.26 5.12 -4.14
CA VAL A 155 -11.57 5.54 -3.61
C VAL A 155 -12.65 4.64 -4.18
N ARG A 156 -12.67 4.42 -5.50
CA ARG A 156 -13.59 3.46 -6.14
C ARG A 156 -13.43 2.05 -5.56
N ALA A 157 -12.19 1.61 -5.35
CA ALA A 157 -11.89 0.32 -4.72
C ALA A 157 -12.50 0.23 -3.31
N ALA A 158 -12.36 1.27 -2.49
CA ALA A 158 -12.92 1.32 -1.15
C ALA A 158 -14.46 1.37 -1.15
N ASP A 159 -15.05 2.21 -2.00
CA ASP A 159 -16.50 2.40 -2.09
C ASP A 159 -17.24 1.14 -2.58
N SER A 160 -16.53 0.25 -3.28
CA SER A 160 -17.07 -1.06 -3.67
C SER A 160 -17.45 -1.96 -2.48
N GLY A 161 -16.93 -1.68 -1.28
CA GLY A 161 -17.10 -2.51 -0.09
C GLY A 161 -16.31 -3.82 -0.07
N ARG A 162 -15.52 -4.10 -1.13
CA ARG A 162 -14.79 -5.37 -1.31
C ARG A 162 -13.45 -5.43 -0.58
N ALA A 163 -12.93 -4.27 -0.18
CA ALA A 163 -11.75 -4.13 0.67
C ALA A 163 -12.04 -3.27 1.91
N PRO A 164 -12.72 -3.82 2.94
CA PRO A 164 -12.97 -3.10 4.17
C PRO A 164 -11.70 -2.56 4.85
N SER A 165 -10.56 -3.24 4.73
CA SER A 165 -9.31 -2.77 5.33
C SER A 165 -8.74 -1.53 4.62
N LEU A 166 -8.96 -1.41 3.31
CA LEU A 166 -8.65 -0.22 2.50
C LEU A 166 -9.55 0.96 2.88
N GLY A 167 -10.86 0.75 2.98
CA GLY A 167 -11.80 1.81 3.36
C GLY A 167 -11.42 2.48 4.69
N ARG A 168 -11.18 1.66 5.72
CA ARG A 168 -10.67 2.14 7.01
C ARG A 168 -9.31 2.85 6.87
N ALA A 169 -8.47 2.48 5.90
CA ALA A 169 -7.13 3.06 5.72
C ALA A 169 -7.22 4.46 5.13
N LEU A 170 -8.08 4.64 4.12
CA LEU A 170 -8.36 5.93 3.52
C LEU A 170 -9.01 6.90 4.51
N GLU A 171 -9.93 6.42 5.35
CA GLU A 171 -10.50 7.24 6.45
C GLU A 171 -9.40 7.82 7.35
N ARG A 172 -8.50 6.97 7.86
CA ARG A 172 -7.40 7.42 8.73
C ARG A 172 -6.38 8.29 8.03
N LEU A 173 -6.13 8.05 6.74
CA LEU A 173 -5.24 8.88 5.95
C LEU A 173 -5.84 10.29 5.77
N ARG A 174 -7.15 10.40 5.55
CA ARG A 174 -7.87 11.69 5.47
C ARG A 174 -7.85 12.43 6.80
N GLU A 175 -8.05 11.73 7.92
CA GLU A 175 -7.92 12.32 9.27
C GLU A 175 -6.51 12.87 9.53
N LEU A 176 -5.47 12.13 9.15
CA LEU A 176 -4.09 12.57 9.31
C LEU A 176 -3.77 13.79 8.44
N ALA A 177 -4.29 13.80 7.21
CA ALA A 177 -4.14 14.91 6.27
C ALA A 177 -4.89 16.17 6.71
N SER A 178 -6.04 16.05 7.40
CA SER A 178 -6.74 17.22 7.92
C SER A 178 -6.05 17.83 9.15
N GLN A 179 -5.39 17.01 9.97
CA GLN A 179 -4.65 17.46 11.15
C GLN A 179 -3.36 18.22 10.79
N SER A 180 -2.67 17.81 9.71
CA SER A 180 -1.46 18.48 9.22
C SER A 180 -1.73 19.85 8.57
N VAL A 181 -2.99 20.21 8.31
CA VAL A 181 -3.42 21.46 7.66
C VAL A 181 -3.84 22.54 8.69
N SER A 182 -3.59 22.35 9.99
CA SER A 182 -3.96 23.37 11.00
C SER A 182 -3.41 24.78 10.67
N PRO A 183 -4.23 25.84 10.79
CA PRO A 183 -3.94 27.15 10.20
C PRO A 183 -2.84 27.88 10.97
N GLY A 184 -2.09 28.72 10.26
CA GLY A 184 -1.03 29.54 10.83
C GLY A 184 -1.44 30.22 12.14
N GLY A 185 -0.59 30.05 13.15
CA GLY A 185 -0.70 30.72 14.43
C GLY A 185 -0.75 32.23 14.27
N THR A 186 -1.70 32.84 14.98
CA THR A 186 -1.73 34.26 15.29
C THR A 186 -0.45 34.67 16.00
N ASN A 187 0.40 35.45 15.34
CA ASN A 187 1.36 36.30 16.04
C ASN A 187 0.77 37.70 16.08
N GLY A 188 0.35 38.13 17.27
CA GLY A 188 0.09 39.53 17.55
C GLY A 188 1.39 40.33 17.53
N ASN A 189 1.31 41.58 17.05
CA ASN A 189 1.83 42.71 17.81
C ASN A 189 1.26 44.05 17.28
N ASP A 190 0.77 44.85 18.22
CA ASP A 190 0.65 46.32 18.28
C ASP A 190 0.51 47.15 17.00
N LYS A 191 -0.55 47.97 16.96
CA LYS A 191 -0.40 49.43 16.99
C LYS A 191 -1.56 50.10 17.75
N VAL A 192 -1.20 50.74 18.86
CA VAL A 192 -1.82 51.98 19.36
C VAL A 192 -1.93 52.97 18.20
N THR A 193 -3.07 53.66 18.01
CA THR A 193 -3.28 55.12 18.15
C THR A 193 -4.68 55.49 17.62
N CYS A 194 -5.41 56.32 18.39
CA CYS A 194 -6.67 57.03 18.11
C CYS A 194 -7.92 56.19 17.79
#